data_AF-A0AA42SGQ6-F1
#
_entry.id   AF-A0AA42SGQ6-F1
#
_cell.length_a   1.000
_cell.length_b   1.000
_cell.length_c   1.000
_cell.angle_alpha   90.00
_cell.angle_beta   90.00
_cell.angle_gamma   90.00
#
_symmetry.space_group_name_H-M   'P 1'
#
loop_
_entity.id
_entity.type
_entity.pdbx_description
1 polymer ?
#
loop_
_entity_poly.entity_id
_entity_poly.type
_entity_poly.pdbx_seq_one_letter_code
_entity_poly.pdbx_strand_id
1 'polypeptide(L)'
;MKQILIAYGLVSLIAIAVLSVLSYGHDAGYVYVFWHDWQLQTNLWIVFIALALLSFSLHLVWLGLKRYLSREKRKAETVFDFKSLHPYEQLAVIWLLDAGRDQQAFIQNAFAQSGLLKSIIDARLYLMQQQFPEALSALSQSNAMAFELAELQRIELFLAQEDAEQALTHLEFLNQHELSPWLKDVQTAYEACLKELWGRFAIQFPWLYLRSTQYGHLDQDVKKAWLKRLLIKFDQANYENLEDLKQRYLDLSDQIFSRSYDVQLLWLKLLARMPDMSEQHEHLSIYLLNQQFNSEVFYLWFQQQLLKQQPDYVDLQQHIEAWEAKYTSVPVLSFAKWHIYTALGMQEQADTLLSLYPDNVLMNYLRIKSTLNGDEDLIKQLNLIFENNANFVEMKI
;
A
#
# COMPACT_ATOMS: atom_id res chain seq x y z
N MET A 1 1.09 -43.87 -1.35
CA MET A 1 2.19 -44.38 -2.22
C MET A 1 3.31 -45.01 -1.39
N LYS A 2 3.98 -44.27 -0.48
CA LYS A 2 5.08 -44.80 0.35
C LYS A 2 4.68 -46.01 1.22
N GLN A 3 3.54 -45.94 1.91
CA GLN A 3 3.02 -47.06 2.73
C GLN A 3 2.62 -48.29 1.90
N ILE A 4 2.14 -48.09 0.66
CA ILE A 4 1.75 -49.18 -0.25
C ILE A 4 3.01 -49.91 -0.72
N LEU A 5 4.05 -49.17 -1.14
CA LEU A 5 5.33 -49.77 -1.53
C LEU A 5 5.98 -50.54 -0.37
N ILE A 6 5.90 -50.01 0.85
CA ILE A 6 6.39 -50.70 2.05
C ILE A 6 5.58 -51.97 2.32
N ALA A 7 4.24 -51.92 2.18
CA ALA A 7 3.38 -53.10 2.37
C ALA A 7 3.67 -54.21 1.34
N TYR A 8 3.77 -53.87 0.04
CA TYR A 8 4.13 -54.84 -0.99
C TYR A 8 5.56 -55.38 -0.78
N GLY A 9 6.50 -54.52 -0.37
CA GLY A 9 7.86 -54.93 -0.02
C GLY A 9 7.88 -55.92 1.15
N LEU A 10 7.13 -55.63 2.21
CA LEU A 10 7.05 -56.46 3.41
C LEU A 10 6.35 -57.80 3.14
N VAL A 11 5.26 -57.80 2.38
CA VAL A 11 4.59 -59.04 1.92
C VAL A 11 5.52 -59.88 1.04
N SER A 12 6.29 -59.25 0.15
CA SER A 12 7.28 -59.95 -0.67
C SER A 12 8.39 -60.55 0.18
N LEU A 13 8.84 -59.84 1.22
CA LEU A 13 9.88 -60.31 2.15
C LEU A 13 9.40 -61.50 3.00
N ILE A 14 8.15 -61.45 3.48
CA ILE A 14 7.52 -62.58 4.19
C ILE A 14 7.36 -63.78 3.25
N ALA A 15 6.91 -63.55 2.00
CA ALA A 15 6.79 -64.62 1.02
C ALA A 15 8.15 -65.28 0.72
N ILE A 16 9.22 -64.48 0.55
CA ILE A 16 10.59 -64.97 0.37
C ILE A 16 11.04 -65.79 1.59
N ALA A 17 10.79 -65.30 2.82
CA ALA A 17 11.18 -66.00 4.04
C ALA A 17 10.46 -67.34 4.21
N VAL A 18 9.15 -67.39 3.99
CA VAL A 18 8.35 -68.62 4.09
C VAL A 18 8.77 -69.63 3.01
N LEU A 19 8.97 -69.18 1.78
CA LEU A 19 9.42 -70.05 0.69
C LEU A 19 10.85 -70.54 0.88
N SER A 20 11.75 -69.73 1.43
CA SER A 20 13.13 -70.14 1.75
C SER A 20 13.20 -71.19 2.85
N VAL A 21 12.26 -71.19 3.79
CA VAL A 21 12.13 -72.24 4.82
C VAL A 21 11.54 -73.51 4.21
N LEU A 22 10.52 -73.37 3.35
CA LEU A 22 9.86 -74.52 2.69
C LEU A 22 10.74 -75.18 1.61
N SER A 23 11.67 -74.45 1.00
CA SER A 23 12.61 -74.98 0.00
C SER A 23 13.94 -75.45 0.60
N TYR A 24 14.07 -75.49 1.93
CA TYR A 24 15.33 -75.86 2.59
C TYR A 24 15.63 -77.35 2.34
N GLY A 25 16.62 -77.62 1.48
CA GLY A 25 17.08 -78.97 1.13
C GLY A 25 16.53 -79.58 -0.17
N HIS A 26 15.76 -78.83 -0.98
CA HIS A 26 15.28 -79.29 -2.30
C HIS A 26 15.60 -78.24 -3.39
N ASP A 27 15.84 -78.68 -4.64
CA ASP A 27 16.02 -77.77 -5.78
C ASP A 27 14.77 -76.90 -5.99
N ALA A 28 14.98 -75.67 -6.48
CA ALA A 28 13.93 -74.67 -6.64
C ALA A 28 12.80 -75.19 -7.55
N GLY A 29 11.72 -75.68 -6.94
CA GLY A 29 10.69 -76.48 -7.57
C GLY A 29 10.22 -75.98 -8.94
N TYR A 30 10.01 -76.92 -9.86
CA TYR A 30 9.52 -76.65 -11.21
C TYR A 30 7.99 -76.62 -11.22
N VAL A 31 7.44 -75.63 -11.90
CA VAL A 31 6.00 -75.52 -12.18
C VAL A 31 5.80 -75.77 -13.66
N TYR A 32 4.92 -76.73 -13.97
CA TYR A 32 4.40 -76.91 -15.32
C TYR A 32 3.08 -76.17 -15.44
N VAL A 33 3.07 -75.10 -16.23
CA VAL A 33 1.83 -74.41 -16.60
C VAL A 33 1.40 -74.93 -17.96
N PHE A 34 0.25 -75.59 -18.01
CA PHE A 34 -0.37 -76.06 -19.25
C PHE A 34 -1.62 -75.22 -19.55
N TRP A 35 -1.62 -74.52 -20.69
CA TRP A 35 -2.80 -73.78 -21.14
C TRP A 35 -2.92 -73.84 -22.67
N HIS A 36 -4.00 -74.43 -23.17
CA HIS A 36 -4.41 -74.46 -24.58
C HIS A 36 -3.22 -74.64 -25.56
N ASP A 37 -2.57 -75.79 -25.45
CA ASP A 37 -1.38 -76.24 -26.22
C ASP A 37 -0.05 -75.50 -25.93
N TRP A 38 -0.05 -74.55 -25.00
CA TRP A 38 1.18 -73.93 -24.49
C TRP A 38 1.68 -74.66 -23.24
N GLN A 39 2.92 -75.16 -23.32
CA GLN A 39 3.65 -75.79 -22.23
C GLN A 39 4.80 -74.88 -21.81
N LEU A 40 4.70 -74.34 -20.60
CA LEU A 40 5.72 -73.47 -20.04
C LEU A 40 6.25 -74.11 -18.75
N GLN A 41 7.48 -74.63 -18.83
CA GLN A 41 8.21 -75.14 -17.67
C GLN A 41 9.00 -73.98 -17.06
N THR A 42 8.60 -73.53 -15.88
CA THR A 42 9.29 -72.43 -15.17
C THR A 42 9.64 -72.81 -13.76
N ASN A 43 10.47 -71.97 -13.15
CA ASN A 43 10.69 -71.98 -11.71
C ASN A 43 9.48 -71.34 -10.99
N LEU A 44 9.11 -71.88 -9.83
CA LEU A 44 8.11 -71.32 -8.91
C LEU A 44 8.34 -69.83 -8.63
N TRP A 45 9.60 -69.39 -8.52
CA TRP A 45 9.98 -67.99 -8.27
C TRP A 45 9.49 -67.04 -9.36
N ILE A 46 9.57 -67.46 -10.63
CA ILE A 46 9.16 -66.63 -11.78
C ILE A 46 7.65 -66.42 -11.76
N VAL A 47 6.88 -67.45 -11.39
CA VAL A 47 5.41 -67.39 -11.30
C VAL A 47 4.96 -66.44 -10.19
N PHE A 48 5.59 -66.50 -9.01
CA PHE A 48 5.26 -65.58 -7.91
C PHE A 48 5.59 -64.12 -8.24
N ILE A 49 6.74 -63.86 -8.85
CA ILE A 49 7.12 -62.50 -9.28
C ILE A 49 6.14 -61.99 -10.34
N ALA A 50 5.76 -62.83 -11.30
CA ALA A 50 4.78 -62.47 -12.32
C ALA A 50 3.40 -62.14 -11.72
N LEU A 51 2.92 -62.92 -10.74
CA LEU A 51 1.67 -62.65 -10.02
C LEU A 51 1.74 -61.35 -9.21
N ALA A 52 2.87 -61.09 -8.54
CA ALA A 52 3.07 -59.85 -7.79
C ALA A 52 3.07 -58.62 -8.72
N LEU A 53 3.76 -58.70 -9.86
CA LEU A 53 3.78 -57.65 -10.89
C LEU A 53 2.39 -57.43 -11.51
N LEU A 54 1.63 -58.50 -11.73
CA LEU A 54 0.27 -58.42 -12.27
C LEU A 54 -0.67 -57.75 -11.26
N SER A 55 -0.60 -58.15 -9.98
CA SER A 55 -1.35 -57.53 -8.89
C SER A 55 -1.03 -56.04 -8.75
N PHE A 56 0.26 -55.67 -8.77
CA PHE A 56 0.69 -54.28 -8.71
C PHE A 56 0.19 -53.47 -9.91
N SER A 57 0.29 -54.02 -11.12
CA SER A 57 -0.21 -53.39 -12.35
C SER A 57 -1.72 -53.16 -12.29
N LEU A 58 -2.50 -54.15 -11.84
CA LEU A 58 -3.94 -54.03 -11.67
C LEU A 58 -4.31 -52.93 -10.67
N HIS A 59 -3.52 -52.81 -9.59
CA HIS A 59 -3.72 -51.77 -8.58
C HIS A 59 -3.41 -50.37 -9.10
N LEU A 60 -2.37 -50.22 -9.93
CA LEU A 60 -2.05 -48.96 -10.60
C LEU A 60 -3.16 -48.55 -11.58
N VAL A 61 -3.65 -49.50 -12.38
CA VAL A 61 -4.78 -49.28 -13.30
C VAL A 61 -6.03 -48.86 -12.52
N TRP A 62 -6.34 -49.53 -11.42
CA TRP A 62 -7.48 -49.18 -10.55
C TRP A 62 -7.35 -47.76 -9.96
N LEU A 63 -6.17 -47.38 -9.48
CA LEU A 63 -5.93 -46.02 -8.98
C LEU A 63 -6.09 -44.97 -10.07
N GLY A 64 -5.60 -45.26 -11.28
CA GLY A 64 -5.80 -44.42 -12.46
C GLY A 64 -7.28 -44.28 -12.81
N LEU A 65 -8.01 -45.40 -12.88
CA LEU A 65 -9.44 -45.43 -13.19
C LEU A 65 -10.26 -44.68 -12.13
N LYS A 66 -9.96 -44.88 -10.84
CA LYS A 66 -10.64 -44.19 -9.73
C LYS A 66 -10.43 -42.69 -9.79
N ARG A 67 -9.22 -42.22 -10.11
CA ARG A 67 -8.93 -40.79 -10.31
C ARG A 67 -9.66 -40.22 -11.52
N TYR A 68 -9.68 -40.97 -12.62
CA TYR A 68 -10.37 -40.55 -13.84
C TYR A 68 -11.89 -40.45 -13.63
N LEU A 69 -12.51 -41.51 -13.11
CA LEU A 69 -13.95 -41.56 -12.84
C LEU A 69 -14.39 -40.54 -11.78
N SER A 70 -13.59 -40.30 -10.74
CA SER A 70 -13.90 -39.25 -9.76
C SER A 70 -13.82 -37.84 -10.34
N ARG A 71 -12.95 -37.60 -11.33
CA ARG A 71 -12.86 -36.32 -12.04
C ARG A 71 -14.06 -36.10 -12.97
N GLU A 72 -14.49 -37.13 -13.69
CA GLU A 72 -15.69 -37.12 -14.54
C GLU A 72 -16.97 -36.90 -13.72
N LYS A 73 -17.17 -37.68 -12.66
CA LYS A 73 -18.36 -37.61 -11.79
C LYS A 73 -18.56 -36.22 -11.17
N ARG A 74 -17.47 -35.53 -10.83
CA ARG A 74 -17.47 -34.18 -10.24
C ARG A 74 -17.84 -33.06 -11.22
N LYS A 75 -17.68 -33.25 -12.54
CA LYS A 75 -18.13 -32.26 -13.52
C LYS A 75 -19.67 -32.23 -13.63
N ALA A 76 -20.33 -33.30 -13.20
CA ALA A 76 -21.77 -33.48 -13.30
C ALA A 76 -22.53 -33.30 -11.97
N GLU A 77 -21.85 -33.40 -10.82
CA GLU A 77 -22.46 -33.20 -9.50
C GLU A 77 -22.53 -31.71 -9.13
N THR A 78 -23.74 -31.19 -8.95
CA THR A 78 -23.98 -29.90 -8.29
C THR A 78 -23.55 -30.00 -6.83
N VAL A 79 -22.54 -29.24 -6.43
CA VAL A 79 -21.98 -29.28 -5.08
C VAL A 79 -22.96 -28.65 -4.08
N PHE A 80 -23.41 -29.42 -3.08
CA PHE A 80 -24.34 -28.94 -2.03
C PHE A 80 -23.68 -28.71 -0.66
N ASP A 81 -22.48 -29.24 -0.39
CA ASP A 81 -21.78 -29.12 0.90
C ASP A 81 -20.35 -28.59 0.74
N PHE A 82 -19.98 -27.57 1.52
CA PHE A 82 -18.65 -26.97 1.55
C PHE A 82 -17.54 -28.00 1.78
N LYS A 83 -17.76 -29.00 2.64
CA LYS A 83 -16.76 -30.04 2.93
C LYS A 83 -16.45 -30.96 1.76
N SER A 84 -17.33 -31.00 0.75
CA SER A 84 -17.17 -31.83 -0.44
C SER A 84 -16.35 -31.15 -1.55
N LEU A 85 -16.13 -29.83 -1.45
CA LEU A 85 -15.26 -29.07 -2.34
C LEU A 85 -13.80 -29.55 -2.28
N HIS A 86 -13.03 -29.31 -3.34
CA HIS A 86 -11.60 -29.59 -3.30
C HIS A 86 -10.90 -28.62 -2.33
N PRO A 87 -9.81 -29.02 -1.63
CA PRO A 87 -9.10 -28.14 -0.70
C PRO A 87 -8.71 -26.75 -1.26
N TYR A 88 -8.31 -26.62 -2.54
CA TYR A 88 -8.06 -25.31 -3.15
C TYR A 88 -9.35 -24.48 -3.34
N GLU A 89 -10.50 -25.12 -3.58
CA GLU A 89 -11.81 -24.45 -3.69
C GLU A 89 -12.31 -24.02 -2.32
N GLN A 90 -12.08 -24.85 -1.29
CA GLN A 90 -12.35 -24.50 0.10
C GLN A 90 -11.51 -23.30 0.53
N LEU A 91 -10.20 -23.32 0.24
CA LEU A 91 -9.31 -22.18 0.50
C LEU A 91 -9.76 -20.92 -0.27
N ALA A 92 -10.15 -21.06 -1.54
CA ALA A 92 -10.63 -19.93 -2.34
C ALA A 92 -11.94 -19.36 -1.77
N VAL A 93 -12.90 -20.19 -1.39
CA VAL A 93 -14.15 -19.75 -0.76
C VAL A 93 -13.89 -19.10 0.59
N ILE A 94 -13.01 -19.66 1.43
CA ILE A 94 -12.60 -19.07 2.70
C ILE A 94 -11.96 -17.69 2.47
N TRP A 95 -11.08 -17.58 1.48
CA TRP A 95 -10.43 -16.32 1.13
C TRP A 95 -11.43 -15.28 0.61
N LEU A 96 -12.36 -15.67 -0.26
CA LEU A 96 -13.39 -14.79 -0.80
C LEU A 96 -14.36 -14.25 0.27
N LEU A 97 -14.59 -15.03 1.33
CA LEU A 97 -15.44 -14.64 2.45
C LEU A 97 -14.69 -13.98 3.61
N ASP A 98 -13.37 -13.80 3.48
CA ASP A 98 -12.48 -13.38 4.58
C ASP A 98 -12.69 -14.22 5.87
N ALA A 99 -13.06 -15.50 5.71
CA ALA A 99 -13.40 -16.41 6.81
C ALA A 99 -12.15 -17.09 7.41
N GLY A 100 -10.97 -16.47 7.25
CA GLY A 100 -9.69 -17.03 7.67
C GLY A 100 -9.61 -17.27 9.17
N ARG A 101 -10.25 -16.40 9.97
CA ARG A 101 -10.33 -16.55 11.44
C ARG A 101 -11.16 -17.77 11.84
N ASP A 102 -12.31 -17.96 11.21
CA ASP A 102 -13.27 -19.00 11.58
C ASP A 102 -12.83 -20.40 11.12
N GLN A 103 -12.06 -20.49 10.03
CA GLN A 103 -11.59 -21.75 9.45
C GLN A 103 -10.10 -22.02 9.68
N GLN A 104 -9.51 -21.44 10.72
CA GLN A 104 -8.08 -21.56 11.06
C GLN A 104 -7.60 -23.02 11.05
N ALA A 105 -8.30 -23.91 11.75
CA ALA A 105 -7.91 -25.31 11.87
C ALA A 105 -7.85 -26.01 10.51
N PHE A 106 -8.75 -25.66 9.58
CA PHE A 106 -8.70 -26.19 8.22
C PHE A 106 -7.47 -25.66 7.47
N ILE A 107 -7.22 -24.35 7.53
CA ILE A 107 -6.08 -23.70 6.84
C ILE A 107 -4.76 -24.28 7.35
N GLN A 108 -4.56 -24.37 8.67
CA GLN A 108 -3.35 -24.94 9.26
C GLN A 108 -3.13 -26.38 8.81
N ASN A 109 -4.18 -27.21 8.82
CA ASN A 109 -4.10 -28.59 8.36
C ASN A 109 -3.77 -28.70 6.86
N ALA A 110 -4.33 -27.81 6.03
CA ALA A 110 -4.06 -27.77 4.60
C ALA A 110 -2.58 -27.47 4.28
N PHE A 111 -1.93 -26.63 5.10
CA PHE A 111 -0.52 -26.25 4.93
C PHE A 111 0.46 -26.98 5.85
N ALA A 112 0.00 -27.89 6.73
CA ALA A 112 0.84 -28.56 7.73
C ALA A 112 2.02 -29.34 7.15
N GLN A 113 1.90 -29.84 5.91
CA GLN A 113 2.97 -30.56 5.20
C GLN A 113 3.78 -29.67 4.25
N SER A 114 3.45 -28.37 4.15
CA SER A 114 4.16 -27.44 3.28
C SER A 114 5.48 -27.00 3.90
N GLY A 115 6.60 -27.41 3.32
CA GLY A 115 7.92 -26.97 3.76
C GLY A 115 8.24 -25.50 3.44
N LEU A 116 7.43 -24.85 2.60
CA LEU A 116 7.64 -23.46 2.17
C LEU A 116 6.68 -22.50 2.88
N LEU A 117 5.38 -22.82 2.90
CA LEU A 117 4.33 -21.87 3.32
C LEU A 117 3.79 -22.08 4.73
N LYS A 118 4.07 -23.22 5.38
CA LYS A 118 3.49 -23.52 6.70
C LYS A 118 3.69 -22.37 7.69
N SER A 119 4.94 -21.98 7.94
CA SER A 119 5.25 -20.95 8.93
C SER A 119 4.70 -19.57 8.57
N ILE A 120 4.59 -19.27 7.27
CA ILE A 120 4.03 -18.00 6.75
C ILE A 120 2.51 -17.96 6.95
N ILE A 121 1.83 -19.08 6.74
CA ILE A 121 0.39 -19.18 6.96
C ILE A 121 0.07 -19.17 8.45
N ASP A 122 0.84 -19.90 9.27
CA ASP A 122 0.70 -19.89 10.72
C ASP A 122 0.89 -18.46 11.27
N ALA A 123 1.94 -17.75 10.82
CA ALA A 123 2.18 -16.37 11.19
C ALA A 123 1.02 -15.43 10.85
N ARG A 124 0.46 -15.55 9.64
CA ARG A 124 -0.70 -14.75 9.22
C ARG A 124 -1.91 -15.00 10.11
N LEU A 125 -2.17 -16.25 10.46
CA LEU A 125 -3.29 -16.62 11.33
C LEU A 125 -3.09 -16.07 12.75
N TYR A 126 -1.88 -16.13 13.29
CA TYR A 126 -1.53 -15.50 14.57
C TYR A 126 -1.67 -13.98 14.53
N LEU A 127 -1.23 -13.33 13.45
CA LEU A 127 -1.40 -11.88 13.24
C LEU A 127 -2.88 -11.48 13.21
N MET A 128 -3.73 -12.26 12.54
CA MET A 128 -5.18 -12.03 12.53
C MET A 128 -5.81 -12.10 13.92
N GLN A 129 -5.18 -12.81 14.86
CA GLN A 129 -5.61 -12.97 16.26
C GLN A 129 -4.89 -12.01 17.22
N GLN A 130 -4.07 -11.09 16.69
CA GLN A 130 -3.24 -10.17 17.49
C GLN A 130 -2.23 -10.89 18.40
N GLN A 131 -1.88 -12.14 18.07
CA GLN A 131 -0.85 -12.94 18.74
C GLN A 131 0.51 -12.65 18.10
N PHE A 132 1.02 -11.44 18.34
CA PHE A 132 2.22 -10.96 17.66
C PHE A 132 3.50 -11.75 18.01
N PRO A 133 3.76 -12.17 19.27
CA PRO A 133 4.96 -12.96 19.59
C PRO A 133 4.99 -14.31 18.85
N GLU A 134 3.85 -14.99 18.78
CA GLU A 134 3.66 -16.25 18.08
C GLU A 134 3.81 -16.07 16.56
N ALA A 135 3.25 -14.99 16.02
CA ALA A 135 3.41 -14.64 14.61
C ALA A 135 4.89 -14.41 14.26
N LEU A 136 5.62 -13.62 15.07
CA LEU A 136 7.04 -13.37 14.85
C LEU A 136 7.89 -14.64 14.98
N SER A 137 7.57 -15.50 15.95
CA SER A 137 8.23 -16.79 16.12
C SER A 137 8.03 -17.69 14.90
N ALA A 138 6.80 -17.77 14.38
CA ALA A 138 6.50 -18.51 13.16
C ALA A 138 7.27 -17.94 11.95
N LEU A 139 7.32 -16.62 11.78
CA LEU A 139 8.11 -15.98 10.72
C LEU A 139 9.61 -16.26 10.86
N SER A 140 10.16 -16.31 12.07
CA SER A 140 11.58 -16.64 12.29
C SER A 140 11.95 -18.06 11.85
N GLN A 141 10.98 -18.98 11.82
CA GLN A 141 11.13 -20.36 11.39
C GLN A 141 10.76 -20.58 9.91
N SER A 142 10.55 -19.51 9.15
CA SER A 142 10.20 -19.60 7.73
C SER A 142 11.34 -20.17 6.91
N ASN A 143 11.00 -20.88 5.84
CA ASN A 143 11.99 -21.35 4.86
C ASN A 143 12.68 -20.15 4.19
N ALA A 144 14.00 -20.23 3.99
CA ALA A 144 14.78 -19.19 3.31
C ALA A 144 14.26 -18.87 1.90
N MET A 145 13.68 -19.85 1.19
CA MET A 145 13.09 -19.62 -0.14
C MET A 145 11.79 -18.81 -0.12
N ALA A 146 11.18 -18.62 1.05
CA ALA A 146 9.95 -17.86 1.23
C ALA A 146 10.20 -16.54 1.99
N PHE A 147 11.45 -16.08 2.00
CA PHE A 147 11.92 -14.94 2.74
C PHE A 147 11.11 -13.67 2.43
N GLU A 148 10.88 -13.35 1.16
CA GLU A 148 10.17 -12.11 0.77
C GLU A 148 8.74 -12.08 1.30
N LEU A 149 8.05 -13.22 1.27
CA LEU A 149 6.70 -13.35 1.84
C LEU A 149 6.71 -13.24 3.37
N ALA A 150 7.75 -13.75 4.03
CA ALA A 150 7.91 -13.61 5.47
C ALA A 150 8.18 -12.15 5.85
N GLU A 151 9.04 -11.45 5.10
CA GLU A 151 9.35 -10.04 5.31
C GLU A 151 8.13 -9.13 5.12
N LEU A 152 7.32 -9.35 4.08
CA LEU A 152 6.06 -8.61 3.91
C LEU A 152 5.16 -8.74 5.16
N GLN A 153 5.06 -9.94 5.74
CA GLN A 153 4.29 -10.14 6.97
C GLN A 153 4.97 -9.57 8.22
N ARG A 154 6.31 -9.53 8.28
CA ARG A 154 7.03 -8.84 9.37
C ARG A 154 6.69 -7.36 9.37
N ILE A 155 6.67 -6.72 8.20
CA ILE A 155 6.28 -5.31 8.07
C ILE A 155 4.83 -5.12 8.55
N GLU A 156 3.88 -5.96 8.12
CA GLU A 156 2.50 -5.89 8.60
C GLU A 156 2.39 -6.02 10.12
N LEU A 157 3.18 -6.92 10.71
CA LEU A 157 3.25 -7.15 12.15
C LEU A 157 3.76 -5.89 12.88
N PHE A 158 4.88 -5.32 12.44
CA PHE A 158 5.45 -4.12 13.06
C PHE A 158 4.56 -2.89 12.89
N LEU A 159 3.89 -2.74 11.75
CA LEU A 159 2.87 -1.71 11.56
C LEU A 159 1.71 -1.87 12.56
N ALA A 160 1.28 -3.11 12.83
CA ALA A 160 0.21 -3.40 13.78
C ALA A 160 0.63 -3.21 15.24
N GLN A 161 1.91 -3.38 15.57
CA GLN A 161 2.49 -3.11 16.88
C GLN A 161 2.86 -1.64 17.11
N GLU A 162 2.67 -0.80 16.09
CA GLU A 162 3.13 0.59 16.05
C GLU A 162 4.67 0.77 16.17
N ASP A 163 5.45 -0.27 15.84
CA ASP A 163 6.91 -0.22 15.82
C ASP A 163 7.43 0.30 14.47
N ALA A 164 7.55 1.62 14.38
CA ALA A 164 7.87 2.30 13.14
C ALA A 164 9.31 2.08 12.66
N GLU A 165 10.28 1.98 13.57
CA GLU A 165 11.71 1.82 13.23
C GLU A 165 11.96 0.43 12.62
N GLN A 166 11.39 -0.61 13.21
CA GLN A 166 11.46 -1.95 12.63
C GLN A 166 10.72 -2.02 11.29
N ALA A 167 9.51 -1.47 11.21
CA ALA A 167 8.75 -1.45 9.96
C ALA A 167 9.54 -0.76 8.82
N LEU A 168 10.18 0.38 9.09
CA LEU A 168 11.00 1.09 8.12
C LEU A 168 12.21 0.27 7.67
N THR A 169 12.94 -0.32 8.62
CA THR A 169 14.13 -1.13 8.32
C THR A 169 13.81 -2.28 7.36
N HIS A 170 12.71 -2.99 7.61
CA HIS A 170 12.28 -4.11 6.77
C HIS A 170 11.74 -3.64 5.40
N LEU A 171 11.04 -2.51 5.35
CA LEU A 171 10.59 -1.90 4.10
C LEU A 171 11.77 -1.49 3.20
N GLU A 172 12.80 -0.88 3.77
CA GLU A 172 14.01 -0.49 3.04
C GLU A 172 14.80 -1.71 2.55
N PHE A 173 14.90 -2.75 3.38
CA PHE A 173 15.55 -4.00 2.99
C PHE A 173 14.90 -4.59 1.73
N LEU A 174 13.57 -4.70 1.70
CA LEU A 174 12.86 -5.27 0.56
C LEU A 174 13.00 -4.45 -0.73
N ASN A 175 13.27 -3.15 -0.63
CA ASN A 175 13.44 -2.30 -1.81
C ASN A 175 14.80 -2.52 -2.51
N GLN A 176 15.81 -3.01 -1.78
CA GLN A 176 17.14 -3.34 -2.30
C GLN A 176 17.30 -4.83 -2.65
N HIS A 177 16.36 -5.66 -2.21
CA HIS A 177 16.41 -7.11 -2.35
C HIS A 177 15.93 -7.59 -3.73
N GLU A 178 16.69 -8.49 -4.35
CA GLU A 178 16.32 -9.06 -5.66
C GLU A 178 15.26 -10.15 -5.49
N LEU A 179 14.17 -10.05 -6.26
CA LEU A 179 13.03 -10.97 -6.13
C LEU A 179 13.41 -12.42 -6.52
N SER A 180 13.11 -13.36 -5.64
CA SER A 180 13.31 -14.80 -5.88
C SER A 180 12.68 -15.28 -7.20
N PRO A 181 13.34 -16.21 -7.94
CA PRO A 181 12.89 -16.64 -9.27
C PRO A 181 11.45 -17.17 -9.33
N TRP A 182 10.98 -17.83 -8.27
CA TRP A 182 9.64 -18.42 -8.25
C TRP A 182 8.52 -17.40 -8.01
N LEU A 183 8.84 -16.19 -7.55
CA LEU A 183 7.89 -15.08 -7.41
C LEU A 183 7.80 -14.22 -8.67
N LYS A 184 8.63 -14.46 -9.69
CA LYS A 184 8.64 -13.66 -10.93
C LYS A 184 7.29 -13.70 -11.65
N ASP A 185 6.63 -14.85 -11.67
CA ASP A 185 5.31 -15.00 -12.29
C ASP A 185 4.21 -14.17 -11.61
N VAL A 186 4.46 -13.73 -10.36
CA VAL A 186 3.53 -12.92 -9.55
C VAL A 186 4.16 -11.59 -9.11
N GLN A 187 5.23 -11.14 -9.78
CA GLN A 187 5.99 -9.95 -9.41
C GLN A 187 5.11 -8.70 -9.25
N THR A 188 4.18 -8.48 -10.18
CA THR A 188 3.28 -7.31 -10.11
C THR A 188 2.42 -7.31 -8.85
N ALA A 189 1.97 -8.49 -8.38
CA ALA A 189 1.20 -8.61 -7.14
C ALA A 189 2.09 -8.38 -5.91
N TYR A 190 3.33 -8.85 -5.95
CA TYR A 190 4.33 -8.58 -4.91
C TYR A 190 4.62 -7.08 -4.79
N GLU A 191 4.89 -6.41 -5.90
CA GLU A 191 5.15 -4.96 -5.94
C GLU A 191 3.94 -4.16 -5.47
N ALA A 192 2.72 -4.57 -5.84
CA ALA A 192 1.49 -3.94 -5.37
C ALA A 192 1.34 -4.06 -3.84
N CYS A 193 1.63 -5.24 -3.27
CA CYS A 193 1.62 -5.46 -1.83
C CYS A 193 2.67 -4.58 -1.11
N LEU A 194 3.91 -4.57 -1.60
CA LEU A 194 4.97 -3.74 -1.04
C LEU A 194 4.60 -2.24 -1.08
N LYS A 195 3.99 -1.80 -2.17
CA LYS A 195 3.49 -0.44 -2.35
C LYS A 195 2.38 -0.08 -1.36
N GLU A 196 1.45 -1.01 -1.11
CA GLU A 196 0.41 -0.84 -0.09
C GLU A 196 1.01 -0.69 1.31
N LEU A 197 2.01 -1.50 1.65
CA LEU A 197 2.70 -1.41 2.94
C LEU A 197 3.43 -0.07 3.11
N TRP A 198 4.13 0.40 2.08
CA TRP A 198 4.71 1.75 2.08
C TRP A 198 3.65 2.83 2.28
N GLY A 199 2.48 2.68 1.64
CA GLY A 199 1.36 3.60 1.82
C GLY A 199 0.81 3.63 3.23
N ARG A 200 0.61 2.45 3.84
CA ARG A 200 0.18 2.32 5.23
C ARG A 200 1.20 2.94 6.19
N PHE A 201 2.48 2.64 5.98
CA PHE A 201 3.58 3.20 6.76
C PHE A 201 3.61 4.73 6.69
N ALA A 202 3.57 5.31 5.48
CA ALA A 202 3.60 6.76 5.28
C ALA A 202 2.41 7.47 5.96
N ILE A 203 1.22 6.87 5.95
CA ILE A 203 0.05 7.47 6.58
C ILE A 203 0.12 7.39 8.12
N GLN A 204 0.60 6.27 8.67
CA GLN A 204 0.69 6.06 10.12
C GLN A 204 1.84 6.85 10.75
N PHE A 205 3.00 6.86 10.09
CA PHE A 205 4.25 7.49 10.53
C PHE A 205 4.77 8.52 9.51
N PRO A 206 4.06 9.64 9.31
CA PRO A 206 4.32 10.56 8.21
C PRO A 206 5.69 11.22 8.24
N TRP A 207 6.24 11.46 9.44
CA TRP A 207 7.56 12.04 9.63
C TRP A 207 8.67 11.01 9.41
N LEU A 208 8.54 9.79 9.95
CA LEU A 208 9.56 8.75 9.74
C LEU A 208 9.66 8.32 8.28
N TYR A 209 8.57 8.39 7.51
CA TYR A 209 8.63 8.17 6.07
C TYR A 209 9.60 9.09 5.33
N LEU A 210 9.83 10.31 5.82
CA LEU A 210 10.80 11.23 5.23
C LEU A 210 12.26 10.76 5.41
N ARG A 211 12.53 9.89 6.38
CA ARG A 211 13.86 9.31 6.61
C ARG A 211 14.19 8.18 5.63
N SER A 212 13.22 7.72 4.84
CA SER A 212 13.43 6.62 3.91
C SER A 212 14.35 7.01 2.75
N THR A 213 15.35 6.18 2.49
CA THR A 213 16.39 6.45 1.49
C THR A 213 15.89 6.44 0.05
N GLN A 214 14.89 5.62 -0.27
CA GLN A 214 14.38 5.43 -1.63
C GLN A 214 12.93 5.89 -1.81
N TYR A 215 12.32 6.42 -0.75
CA TYR A 215 10.96 6.95 -0.71
C TYR A 215 9.96 6.11 -1.52
N GLY A 216 9.52 4.99 -0.94
CA GLY A 216 8.65 4.01 -1.60
C GLY A 216 7.55 4.64 -2.47
N HIS A 217 7.28 4.06 -3.64
CA HIS A 217 6.41 4.66 -4.66
C HIS A 217 4.96 4.81 -4.18
N LEU A 218 4.61 5.97 -3.63
CA LEU A 218 3.23 6.23 -3.22
C LEU A 218 2.32 6.58 -4.42
N ASP A 219 1.14 5.98 -4.44
CA ASP A 219 0.06 6.40 -5.34
C ASP A 219 -0.41 7.82 -5.04
N GLN A 220 -1.10 8.43 -6.01
CA GLN A 220 -1.54 9.82 -5.90
C GLN A 220 -2.45 10.05 -4.69
N ASP A 221 -3.43 9.16 -4.44
CA ASP A 221 -4.34 9.31 -3.30
C ASP A 221 -3.63 9.10 -1.96
N VAL A 222 -2.70 8.15 -1.91
CA VAL A 222 -1.87 7.90 -0.73
C VAL A 222 -0.94 9.08 -0.45
N LYS A 223 -0.35 9.71 -1.49
CA LYS A 223 0.43 10.95 -1.34
C LYS A 223 -0.42 12.08 -0.78
N LYS A 224 -1.64 12.28 -1.28
CA LYS A 224 -2.57 13.28 -0.72
C LYS A 224 -2.85 12.99 0.75
N ALA A 225 -3.12 11.73 1.10
CA ALA A 225 -3.37 11.33 2.49
C ALA A 225 -2.16 11.58 3.40
N TRP A 226 -0.96 11.23 2.94
CA TRP A 226 0.30 11.49 3.65
C TRP A 226 0.54 12.99 3.88
N LEU A 227 0.43 13.83 2.83
CA LEU A 227 0.60 15.28 2.97
C LEU A 227 -0.43 15.90 3.91
N LYS A 228 -1.70 15.43 3.86
CA LYS A 228 -2.72 15.84 4.84
C LYS A 228 -2.34 15.43 6.27
N ARG A 229 -1.79 14.23 6.46
CA ARG A 229 -1.30 13.78 7.78
C ARG A 229 -0.14 14.62 8.29
N LEU A 230 0.80 15.00 7.42
CA LEU A 230 1.87 15.94 7.76
C LEU A 230 1.32 17.29 8.21
N LEU A 231 0.35 17.87 7.49
CA LEU A 231 -0.29 19.13 7.87
C LEU A 231 -0.99 19.06 9.23
N ILE A 232 -1.68 17.95 9.51
CA ILE A 232 -2.38 17.74 10.80
C ILE A 232 -1.37 17.62 11.95
N LYS A 233 -0.25 16.93 11.73
CA LYS A 233 0.78 16.69 12.74
C LYS A 233 1.95 17.69 12.66
N PHE A 234 1.77 18.82 11.97
CA PHE A 234 2.84 19.77 11.69
C PHE A 234 3.48 20.30 12.98
N ASP A 235 2.64 20.68 13.94
CA ASP A 235 3.07 21.32 15.18
C ASP A 235 3.79 20.33 16.14
N GLN A 236 3.83 19.04 15.80
CA GLN A 236 4.55 17.99 16.54
C GLN A 236 5.93 17.70 15.92
N ALA A 237 6.32 18.37 14.83
CA ALA A 237 7.59 18.16 14.16
C ALA A 237 8.77 18.64 15.03
N ASN A 238 9.85 17.86 15.04
CA ASN A 238 11.14 18.32 15.54
C ASN A 238 11.95 18.97 14.40
N TYR A 239 13.12 19.50 14.73
CA TYR A 239 13.98 20.18 13.75
C TYR A 239 14.39 19.25 12.59
N GLU A 240 14.83 18.02 12.89
CA GLU A 240 15.24 17.03 11.87
C GLU A 240 14.10 16.74 10.88
N ASN A 241 12.89 16.53 11.38
CA ASN A 241 11.70 16.29 10.57
C ASN A 241 11.42 17.42 9.58
N LEU A 242 11.65 18.67 9.98
CA LEU A 242 11.47 19.83 9.12
C LEU A 242 12.58 19.91 8.07
N GLU A 243 13.82 19.61 8.43
CA GLU A 243 14.93 19.53 7.46
C GLU A 243 14.72 18.41 6.44
N ASP A 244 14.28 17.23 6.88
CA ASP A 244 13.95 16.12 5.98
C ASP A 244 12.79 16.50 5.03
N LEU A 245 11.78 17.23 5.52
CA LEU A 245 10.68 17.71 4.69
C LEU A 245 11.13 18.74 3.64
N LYS A 246 12.03 19.66 4.02
CA LYS A 246 12.65 20.62 3.10
C LYS A 246 13.44 19.90 2.02
N GLN A 247 14.33 18.99 2.41
CA GLN A 247 15.13 18.20 1.47
C GLN A 247 14.24 17.42 0.53
N ARG A 248 13.17 16.79 1.05
CA ARG A 248 12.20 16.07 0.24
C ARG A 248 11.52 16.95 -0.81
N TYR A 249 11.18 18.19 -0.46
CA TYR A 249 10.62 19.12 -1.43
C TYR A 249 11.62 19.46 -2.53
N LEU A 250 12.88 19.74 -2.16
CA LEU A 250 13.95 20.08 -3.09
C LEU A 250 14.25 18.93 -4.06
N ASP A 251 14.34 17.70 -3.56
CA ASP A 251 14.54 16.49 -4.37
C ASP A 251 13.41 16.27 -5.39
N LEU A 252 12.20 16.75 -5.07
CA LEU A 252 11.02 16.64 -5.91
C LEU A 252 10.75 17.87 -6.77
N SER A 253 11.53 18.95 -6.64
CA SER A 253 11.22 20.27 -7.21
C SER A 253 10.85 20.23 -8.70
N ASP A 254 11.61 19.50 -9.52
CA ASP A 254 11.32 19.32 -10.95
C ASP A 254 10.00 18.57 -11.23
N GLN A 255 9.63 17.67 -10.33
CA GLN A 255 8.46 16.80 -10.49
C GLN A 255 7.18 17.41 -9.92
N ILE A 256 7.27 18.31 -8.94
CA ILE A 256 6.10 18.89 -8.23
C ILE A 256 5.14 19.57 -9.21
N PHE A 257 5.68 20.30 -10.19
CA PHE A 257 4.89 21.02 -11.19
C PHE A 257 4.12 20.09 -12.15
N SER A 258 4.55 18.83 -12.30
CA SER A 258 3.82 17.83 -13.09
C SER A 258 2.79 17.02 -12.29
N ARG A 259 2.71 17.21 -10.97
CA ARG A 259 1.73 16.52 -10.11
C ARG A 259 0.34 17.15 -10.25
N SER A 260 -0.66 16.45 -9.74
CA SER A 260 -2.02 17.00 -9.69
C SER A 260 -2.11 18.25 -8.82
N TYR A 261 -2.99 19.16 -9.19
CA TYR A 261 -3.26 20.40 -8.46
C TYR A 261 -3.44 20.21 -6.94
N ASP A 262 -4.21 19.21 -6.51
CA ASP A 262 -4.42 18.94 -5.07
C ASP A 262 -3.12 18.66 -4.30
N VAL A 263 -2.17 17.96 -4.94
CA VAL A 263 -0.87 17.64 -4.33
C VAL A 263 -0.03 18.90 -4.23
N GLN A 264 -0.04 19.73 -5.27
CA GLN A 264 0.65 21.02 -5.28
C GLN A 264 0.09 21.96 -4.22
N LEU A 265 -1.24 22.03 -4.07
CA LEU A 265 -1.90 22.83 -3.04
C LEU A 265 -1.51 22.36 -1.62
N LEU A 266 -1.45 21.04 -1.38
CA LEU A 266 -1.04 20.51 -0.08
C LEU A 266 0.44 20.82 0.22
N TRP A 267 1.31 20.75 -0.79
CA TRP A 267 2.69 21.20 -0.65
C TRP A 267 2.77 22.69 -0.33
N LEU A 268 2.01 23.53 -1.04
CA LEU A 268 1.96 24.96 -0.77
C LEU A 268 1.59 25.26 0.69
N LYS A 269 0.58 24.58 1.22
CA LYS A 269 0.16 24.71 2.63
C LYS A 269 1.26 24.31 3.62
N LEU A 270 2.10 23.33 3.28
CA LEU A 270 3.25 22.95 4.11
C LEU A 270 4.33 24.02 4.04
N LEU A 271 4.67 24.50 2.84
CA LEU A 271 5.67 25.56 2.65
C LEU A 271 5.27 26.86 3.36
N ALA A 272 3.98 27.19 3.40
CA ALA A 272 3.46 28.36 4.11
C ALA A 272 3.78 28.34 5.62
N ARG A 273 4.00 27.15 6.20
CA ARG A 273 4.38 26.98 7.61
C ARG A 273 5.89 26.94 7.84
N MET A 274 6.71 27.03 6.78
CA MET A 274 8.17 26.96 6.85
C MET A 274 8.76 28.28 6.32
N PRO A 275 9.08 29.24 7.21
CA PRO A 275 9.59 30.56 6.81
C PRO A 275 10.84 30.47 5.91
N ASP A 276 11.72 29.51 6.19
CA ASP A 276 12.97 29.32 5.44
C ASP A 276 12.76 28.88 3.98
N MET A 277 11.55 28.44 3.62
CA MET A 277 11.18 27.99 2.26
C MET A 277 10.32 29.03 1.53
N SER A 278 10.52 30.31 1.85
CA SER A 278 9.68 31.39 1.32
C SER A 278 9.78 31.53 -0.20
N GLU A 279 10.96 31.34 -0.77
CA GLU A 279 11.16 31.40 -2.23
C GLU A 279 10.40 30.27 -2.96
N GLN A 280 10.47 29.06 -2.41
CA GLN A 280 9.78 27.89 -2.97
C GLN A 280 8.26 28.03 -2.85
N HIS A 281 7.78 28.59 -1.73
CA HIS A 281 6.37 28.91 -1.54
C HIS A 281 5.89 29.94 -2.57
N GLU A 282 6.64 31.02 -2.77
CA GLU A 282 6.33 32.06 -3.74
C GLU A 282 6.26 31.51 -5.16
N HIS A 283 7.29 30.76 -5.57
CA HIS A 283 7.35 30.17 -6.90
C HIS A 283 6.18 29.21 -7.16
N LEU A 284 5.86 28.34 -6.20
CA LEU A 284 4.72 27.41 -6.32
C LEU A 284 3.37 28.14 -6.33
N SER A 285 3.23 29.21 -5.54
CA SER A 285 2.02 30.03 -5.52
C SER A 285 1.75 30.70 -6.85
N ILE A 286 2.77 31.37 -7.42
CA ILE A 286 2.67 32.06 -8.71
C ILE A 286 2.36 31.05 -9.80
N TYR A 287 3.00 29.89 -9.79
CA TYR A 287 2.69 28.81 -10.72
C TYR A 287 1.22 28.37 -10.65
N LEU A 288 0.71 28.11 -9.44
CA LEU A 288 -0.68 27.68 -9.24
C LEU A 288 -1.69 28.74 -9.68
N LEU A 289 -1.45 30.01 -9.31
CA LEU A 289 -2.30 31.13 -9.72
C LEU A 289 -2.25 31.38 -11.22
N ASN A 290 -1.10 31.14 -11.86
CA ASN A 290 -1.00 31.19 -13.32
C ASN A 290 -1.72 30.02 -13.99
N GLN A 291 -1.88 28.87 -13.35
CA GLN A 291 -2.65 27.75 -13.91
C GLN A 291 -4.16 28.00 -13.77
N GLN A 292 -4.62 28.31 -12.57
CA GLN A 292 -6.01 28.63 -12.27
C GLN A 292 -6.12 29.53 -11.04
N PHE A 293 -7.01 30.51 -11.07
CA PHE A 293 -7.22 31.37 -9.93
C PHE A 293 -7.88 30.61 -8.77
N ASN A 294 -7.26 30.67 -7.59
CA ASN A 294 -7.79 30.12 -6.35
C ASN A 294 -7.54 31.12 -5.22
N SER A 295 -8.62 31.51 -4.54
CA SER A 295 -8.57 32.53 -3.49
C SER A 295 -7.71 32.12 -2.29
N GLU A 296 -7.65 30.84 -1.93
CA GLU A 296 -6.81 30.34 -0.85
C GLU A 296 -5.33 30.42 -1.22
N VAL A 297 -4.96 30.02 -2.44
CA VAL A 297 -3.58 30.15 -2.94
C VAL A 297 -3.15 31.61 -2.99
N PHE A 298 -4.03 32.48 -3.49
CA PHE A 298 -3.77 33.93 -3.54
C PHE A 298 -3.56 34.50 -2.14
N TYR A 299 -4.39 34.10 -1.18
CA TYR A 299 -4.25 34.54 0.20
C TYR A 299 -2.91 34.13 0.81
N LEU A 300 -2.53 32.85 0.67
CA LEU A 300 -1.26 32.33 1.19
C LEU A 300 -0.07 33.10 0.60
N TRP A 301 -0.09 33.33 -0.72
CA TRP A 301 0.93 34.13 -1.40
C TRP A 301 0.97 35.57 -0.88
N PHE A 302 -0.16 36.26 -0.90
CA PHE A 302 -0.23 37.68 -0.57
C PHE A 302 0.18 37.95 0.88
N GLN A 303 -0.30 37.12 1.81
CA GLN A 303 0.09 37.20 3.21
C GLN A 303 1.60 37.06 3.40
N GLN A 304 2.22 36.09 2.72
CA GLN A 304 3.67 35.91 2.84
C GLN A 304 4.44 37.11 2.30
N GLN A 305 3.99 37.70 1.19
CA GLN A 305 4.66 38.88 0.61
C GLN A 305 4.62 40.09 1.54
N LEU A 306 3.50 40.31 2.22
CA LEU A 306 3.36 41.39 3.20
C LEU A 306 4.18 41.16 4.48
N LEU A 307 4.44 39.90 4.85
CA LEU A 307 5.25 39.55 6.02
C LEU A 307 6.77 39.71 5.78
N LYS A 308 7.22 39.97 4.55
CA LYS A 308 8.62 40.26 4.25
C LYS A 308 9.05 41.56 4.97
N GLN A 309 10.30 41.63 5.43
CA GLN A 309 10.83 42.83 6.12
C GLN A 309 10.75 44.10 5.26
N GLN A 310 10.88 43.95 3.93
CA GLN A 310 10.68 45.01 2.95
C GLN A 310 9.84 44.45 1.79
N PRO A 311 8.51 44.60 1.82
CA PRO A 311 7.65 44.17 0.72
C PRO A 311 7.92 45.02 -0.53
N ASP A 312 8.17 44.36 -1.66
CA ASP A 312 8.26 45.03 -2.97
C ASP A 312 6.84 45.27 -3.52
N TYR A 313 6.22 46.34 -3.07
CA TYR A 313 4.85 46.71 -3.49
C TYR A 313 4.72 46.92 -5.01
N VAL A 314 5.80 47.25 -5.72
CA VAL A 314 5.77 47.44 -7.18
C VAL A 314 5.69 46.09 -7.89
N ASP A 315 6.50 45.12 -7.47
CA ASP A 315 6.43 43.76 -8.01
C ASP A 315 5.07 43.08 -7.70
N LEU A 316 4.54 43.28 -6.50
CA LEU A 316 3.21 42.77 -6.12
C LEU A 316 2.11 43.35 -6.99
N GLN A 317 2.17 44.66 -7.29
CA GLN A 317 1.24 45.30 -8.20
C GLN A 317 1.26 44.65 -9.58
N GLN A 318 2.45 44.41 -10.14
CA GLN A 318 2.61 43.82 -11.47
C GLN A 318 2.00 42.42 -11.56
N HIS A 319 2.23 41.57 -10.55
CA HIS A 319 1.62 40.24 -10.48
C HIS A 319 0.10 40.30 -10.42
N ILE A 320 -0.45 41.18 -9.58
CA ILE A 320 -1.90 41.34 -9.43
C ILE A 320 -2.53 41.87 -10.72
N GLU A 321 -1.90 42.84 -11.40
CA GLU A 321 -2.37 43.37 -12.67
C GLU A 321 -2.36 42.29 -13.77
N ALA A 322 -1.32 41.45 -13.81
CA ALA A 322 -1.27 40.33 -14.74
C ALA A 322 -2.39 39.30 -14.48
N TRP A 323 -2.70 39.00 -13.22
CA TRP A 323 -3.81 38.12 -12.87
C TRP A 323 -5.17 38.76 -13.08
N GLU A 324 -5.34 40.06 -12.86
CA GLU A 324 -6.59 40.79 -13.12
C GLU A 324 -6.90 40.84 -14.63
N ALA A 325 -5.86 40.98 -15.46
CA ALA A 325 -5.99 40.88 -16.91
C ALA A 325 -6.37 39.47 -17.38
N LYS A 326 -5.93 38.42 -16.66
CA LYS A 326 -6.21 37.03 -17.00
C LYS A 326 -7.55 36.52 -16.45
N TYR A 327 -7.89 36.91 -15.22
CA TYR A 327 -9.07 36.46 -14.48
C TYR A 327 -9.99 37.64 -14.24
N THR A 328 -11.00 37.76 -15.09
CA THR A 328 -11.99 38.83 -14.98
C THR A 328 -12.89 38.63 -13.76
N SER A 329 -13.35 39.75 -13.18
CA SER A 329 -14.37 39.75 -12.13
C SER A 329 -13.96 39.06 -10.81
N VAL A 330 -12.72 39.23 -10.37
CA VAL A 330 -12.20 38.68 -9.10
C VAL A 330 -12.02 39.79 -8.06
N PRO A 331 -12.97 40.00 -7.12
CA PRO A 331 -12.93 41.12 -6.18
C PRO A 331 -11.73 41.10 -5.23
N VAL A 332 -11.20 39.91 -4.92
CA VAL A 332 -10.02 39.73 -4.04
C VAL A 332 -8.78 40.40 -4.62
N LEU A 333 -8.61 40.41 -5.95
CA LEU A 333 -7.48 41.08 -6.61
C LEU A 333 -7.60 42.61 -6.46
N SER A 334 -8.79 43.17 -6.71
CA SER A 334 -9.02 44.61 -6.52
C SER A 334 -8.89 45.04 -5.06
N PHE A 335 -9.30 44.17 -4.12
CA PHE A 335 -9.08 44.39 -2.69
C PHE A 335 -7.58 44.47 -2.34
N ALA A 336 -6.78 43.50 -2.78
CA ALA A 336 -5.34 43.50 -2.53
C ALA A 336 -4.63 44.69 -3.21
N LYS A 337 -5.03 45.02 -4.44
CA LYS A 337 -4.52 46.17 -5.19
C LYS A 337 -4.78 47.50 -4.48
N TRP A 338 -5.94 47.66 -3.83
CA TRP A 338 -6.25 48.84 -3.02
C TRP A 338 -5.26 49.02 -1.86
N HIS A 339 -4.90 47.94 -1.17
CA HIS A 339 -3.92 47.98 -0.08
C HIS A 339 -2.52 48.38 -0.58
N ILE A 340 -2.11 47.85 -1.74
CA ILE A 340 -0.84 48.20 -2.38
C ILE A 340 -0.82 49.67 -2.78
N TYR A 341 -1.87 50.17 -3.44
CA TYR A 341 -1.96 51.58 -3.83
C TYR A 341 -1.94 52.53 -2.63
N THR A 342 -2.62 52.15 -1.55
CA THR A 342 -2.56 52.92 -0.30
C THR A 342 -1.15 52.95 0.28
N ALA A 343 -0.42 51.82 0.28
CA ALA A 343 0.96 51.73 0.74
C ALA A 343 1.95 52.53 -0.15
N LEU A 344 1.69 52.59 -1.46
CA LEU A 344 2.47 53.36 -2.43
C LEU A 344 2.09 54.86 -2.49
N GLY A 345 1.10 55.32 -1.72
CA GLY A 345 0.62 56.70 -1.73
C GLY A 345 -0.21 57.09 -2.96
N MET A 346 -0.70 56.11 -3.73
CA MET A 346 -1.51 56.27 -4.94
C MET A 346 -3.01 56.39 -4.60
N GLN A 347 -3.40 57.45 -3.89
CA GLN A 347 -4.76 57.60 -3.35
C GLN A 347 -5.85 57.69 -4.43
N GLU A 348 -5.63 58.42 -5.52
CA GLU A 348 -6.64 58.54 -6.59
C GLU A 348 -6.97 57.20 -7.24
N GLN A 349 -5.95 56.37 -7.46
CA GLN A 349 -6.11 55.02 -8.01
C GLN A 349 -6.82 54.10 -7.01
N ALA A 350 -6.48 54.19 -5.72
CA ALA A 350 -7.16 53.44 -4.66
C ALA A 350 -8.65 53.80 -4.59
N ASP A 351 -9.01 55.08 -4.63
CA ASP A 351 -10.41 55.52 -4.58
C ASP A 351 -11.22 55.04 -5.80
N THR A 352 -10.58 54.99 -6.97
CA THR A 352 -11.22 54.46 -8.19
C THR A 352 -11.63 52.99 -8.01
N LEU A 353 -10.81 52.17 -7.34
CA LEU A 353 -11.12 50.76 -7.08
C LEU A 353 -12.34 50.58 -6.17
N LEU A 354 -12.64 51.52 -5.28
CA LEU A 354 -13.79 51.45 -4.37
C LEU A 354 -15.14 51.50 -5.10
N SER A 355 -15.17 51.97 -6.34
CA SER A 355 -16.38 51.97 -7.18
C SER A 355 -16.70 50.58 -7.77
N LEU A 356 -15.74 49.66 -7.76
CA LEU A 356 -15.89 48.32 -8.31
C LEU A 356 -16.57 47.38 -7.30
N TYR A 357 -17.33 46.40 -7.81
CA TYR A 357 -18.03 45.37 -7.05
C TYR A 357 -18.85 45.92 -5.84
N PRO A 358 -19.95 46.65 -6.09
CA PRO A 358 -20.74 47.31 -5.04
C PRO A 358 -21.34 46.34 -4.01
N ASP A 359 -21.67 45.11 -4.43
CA ASP A 359 -22.29 44.12 -3.56
C ASP A 359 -21.29 43.18 -2.87
N ASN A 360 -19.98 43.35 -3.12
CA ASN A 360 -18.96 42.47 -2.54
C ASN A 360 -18.59 42.88 -1.12
N VAL A 361 -18.52 41.90 -0.21
CA VAL A 361 -18.22 42.08 1.23
C VAL A 361 -16.85 42.75 1.45
N LEU A 362 -15.81 42.33 0.72
CA LEU A 362 -14.46 42.88 0.86
C LEU A 362 -14.39 44.34 0.41
N MET A 363 -15.05 44.67 -0.70
CA MET A 363 -15.09 46.05 -1.20
C MET A 363 -15.97 46.96 -0.33
N ASN A 364 -17.05 46.42 0.25
CA ASN A 364 -17.86 47.13 1.26
C ASN A 364 -17.04 47.44 2.51
N TYR A 365 -16.24 46.50 3.00
CA TYR A 365 -15.30 46.74 4.08
C TYR A 365 -14.35 47.90 3.75
N LEU A 366 -13.73 47.91 2.56
CA LEU A 366 -12.81 48.98 2.15
C LEU A 366 -13.50 50.35 2.05
N ARG A 367 -14.73 50.41 1.52
CA ARG A 367 -15.52 51.65 1.45
C ARG A 367 -15.82 52.21 2.84
N ILE A 368 -16.23 51.34 3.78
CA ILE A 368 -16.50 51.77 5.16
C ILE A 368 -15.18 52.22 5.81
N LYS A 369 -14.11 51.43 5.66
CA LYS A 369 -12.79 51.75 6.20
C LYS A 369 -12.25 53.09 5.68
N SER A 370 -12.39 53.37 4.38
CA SER A 370 -11.93 54.64 3.81
C SER A 370 -12.74 55.83 4.34
N THR A 371 -14.05 55.69 4.54
CA THR A 371 -14.88 56.75 5.15
C THR A 371 -14.59 57.02 6.63
N LEU A 372 -14.00 56.06 7.35
CA LEU A 372 -13.64 56.22 8.77
C LEU A 372 -12.36 57.06 8.99
N ASN A 373 -11.66 57.48 7.93
CA ASN A 373 -10.56 58.46 7.97
C ASN A 373 -9.50 58.22 9.06
N GLY A 374 -9.20 56.97 9.41
CA GLY A 374 -8.17 56.62 10.39
C GLY A 374 -8.62 56.65 11.85
N ASP A 375 -9.93 56.66 12.15
CA ASP A 375 -10.43 56.39 13.51
C ASP A 375 -10.13 54.93 13.91
N GLU A 376 -9.05 54.73 14.66
CA GLU A 376 -8.56 53.40 15.04
C GLU A 376 -9.58 52.58 15.84
N ASP A 377 -10.40 53.21 16.66
CA ASP A 377 -11.36 52.50 17.52
C ASP A 377 -12.55 51.99 16.70
N LEU A 378 -13.05 52.80 15.76
CA LEU A 378 -14.09 52.37 14.82
C LEU A 378 -13.58 51.35 13.81
N ILE A 379 -12.32 51.45 13.37
CA ILE A 379 -11.69 50.45 12.49
C ILE A 379 -11.52 49.12 13.22
N LYS A 380 -11.13 49.11 14.50
CA LYS A 380 -11.07 47.88 15.30
C LYS A 380 -12.44 47.22 15.45
N GLN A 381 -13.50 48.01 15.69
CA GLN A 381 -14.88 47.49 15.75
C GLN A 381 -15.34 46.94 14.41
N LEU A 382 -15.00 47.62 13.30
CA LEU A 382 -15.29 47.15 11.95
C LEU A 382 -14.59 45.81 11.67
N ASN A 383 -13.31 45.68 12.02
CA ASN A 383 -12.56 44.43 11.86
C ASN A 383 -13.23 43.28 12.61
N LEU A 384 -13.62 43.47 13.87
CA LEU A 384 -14.31 42.44 14.66
C LEU A 384 -15.62 41.96 14.01
N ILE A 385 -16.37 42.86 13.36
CA ILE A 385 -17.63 42.51 12.69
C ILE A 385 -17.36 41.68 11.42
N PHE A 386 -16.33 42.06 10.65
CA PHE A 386 -16.00 41.40 9.39
C PHE A 386 -15.21 40.10 9.57
N GLU A 387 -14.30 40.01 10.53
CA GLU A 387 -13.55 38.78 10.87
C GLU A 387 -14.45 37.64 11.34
N ASN A 388 -15.60 37.94 11.93
CA ASN A 388 -16.61 36.93 12.31
C ASN A 388 -17.44 36.41 11.11
N ASN A 389 -17.27 36.97 9.91
CA ASN A 389 -17.94 36.50 8.71
C ASN A 389 -17.11 35.37 8.06
N ALA A 390 -17.70 34.19 7.89
CA ALA A 390 -17.04 33.02 7.30
C ALA A 390 -16.48 33.25 5.87
N ASN A 391 -16.93 34.29 5.18
CA ASN A 391 -16.46 34.66 3.84
C ASN A 391 -15.40 35.78 3.84
N PHE A 392 -15.01 36.29 5.01
CA PHE A 392 -13.97 37.30 5.12
C PHE A 392 -12.60 36.64 5.14
N VAL A 393 -11.69 37.18 4.32
CA VAL A 393 -10.31 36.73 4.25
C VAL A 393 -9.52 37.58 5.25
N GLU A 394 -9.14 37.00 6.39
CA GLU A 394 -8.40 37.68 7.45
C GLU A 394 -6.97 38.01 6.98
N MET A 395 -6.75 39.18 6.40
CA MET A 395 -5.40 39.65 6.13
C MET A 395 -4.83 40.30 7.38
N LYS A 396 -3.73 39.74 7.93
CA LYS A 396 -2.92 40.44 8.91
C LYS A 396 -2.21 41.59 8.20
N ILE A 397 -2.75 42.80 8.35
CA ILE A 397 -2.22 44.06 7.79
C ILE A 397 -1.75 44.94 8.93
#